data_AF-A0A2V9YG07-F1
#
_entry.id   AF-A0A2V9YG07-F1
#
_cell.length_a   1.000
_cell.length_b   1.000
_cell.length_c   1.000
_cell.angle_alpha   90.00
_cell.angle_beta   90.00
_cell.angle_gamma   90.00
#
_symmetry.space_group_name_H-M   'P 1'
#
loop_
_entity.id
_entity.type
_entity.pdbx_description
1 polymer ?
#
loop_
_entity_poly.entity_id
_entity_poly.type
_entity_poly.pdbx_seq_one_letter_code
_entity_poly.pdbx_strand_id
1 'polypeptide(L)'
;MDRRDFLRGLAATGMLAGVAMRASTSPSDIDPRVIKVSAFDYDGVRLYDSRWNDQYLHAREFYFNVSNDDILHGFRAKAGLRAPGKPLGGWCDEDSSTVFGQWLSGMSRMYRATGDQAMRDKAAYLLGEFSKTVGLDGNCRMDVYPYEKLVCGLVDMYEYAGEKDAMPLLERVTAYASKTFDRTRQPAAPKPWEMHSGKPLEWYTQPENLFRAYQLTGNKQFKDFADVWLYDSYWDKFANTSSPSDASGVHA
;
A
#
# COMPACT_ATOMS: atom_id res chain seq x y z
N MET A 1 28.55 -42.81 -3.12
CA MET A 1 28.08 -42.24 -4.39
C MET A 1 27.83 -40.77 -4.13
N ASP A 2 28.67 -39.94 -4.75
CA ASP A 2 28.83 -38.53 -4.39
C ASP A 2 27.79 -37.66 -5.12
N ARG A 3 27.37 -36.57 -4.47
CA ARG A 3 26.26 -35.67 -4.83
C ARG A 3 26.46 -34.92 -6.16
N ARG A 4 27.59 -35.16 -6.85
CA ARG A 4 28.07 -34.44 -8.03
C ARG A 4 27.69 -35.09 -9.36
N ASP A 5 27.23 -36.34 -9.36
CA ASP A 5 26.88 -37.06 -10.60
C ASP A 5 25.41 -36.90 -11.03
N PHE A 6 24.56 -36.30 -10.19
CA PHE A 6 23.11 -36.22 -10.46
C PHE A 6 22.69 -35.05 -11.40
N LEU A 7 23.56 -34.06 -11.65
CA LEU A 7 23.18 -32.83 -12.37
C LEU A 7 23.67 -32.76 -13.83
N ARG A 8 23.95 -33.89 -14.48
CA ARG A 8 24.44 -33.91 -15.88
C ARG A 8 23.51 -34.49 -16.94
N GLY A 9 22.22 -34.68 -16.65
CA GLY A 9 21.30 -35.23 -17.64
C GLY A 9 20.00 -34.46 -17.77
N LEU A 10 19.93 -33.54 -18.74
CA LEU A 10 18.89 -33.46 -19.79
C LEU A 10 18.78 -32.03 -20.35
N ALA A 11 19.17 -31.89 -21.62
CA ALA A 11 18.88 -30.73 -22.46
C ALA A 11 17.82 -31.13 -23.52
N ALA A 12 17.13 -30.09 -24.03
CA ALA A 12 16.10 -30.04 -25.06
C ALA A 12 14.67 -30.42 -24.60
N THR A 13 13.63 -29.59 -24.77
CA THR A 13 13.20 -28.92 -26.01
C THR A 13 12.35 -27.69 -25.69
N GLY A 14 12.46 -26.63 -26.49
CA GLY A 14 11.81 -25.34 -26.26
C GLY A 14 10.33 -25.25 -26.67
N MET A 15 9.61 -24.39 -25.96
CA MET A 15 8.49 -23.59 -26.48
C MET A 15 8.64 -22.17 -25.94
N LEU A 16 8.75 -21.20 -26.84
CA LEU A 16 8.79 -19.77 -26.53
C LEU A 16 7.41 -19.30 -26.07
N ALA A 17 7.22 -19.16 -24.76
CA ALA A 17 6.20 -18.30 -24.19
C ALA A 17 6.91 -17.12 -23.53
N GLY A 18 6.64 -15.91 -24.04
CA GLY A 18 7.21 -14.66 -23.54
C GLY A 18 6.77 -14.39 -22.11
N VAL A 19 7.51 -14.94 -21.15
CA VAL A 19 7.51 -14.48 -19.76
C VAL A 19 8.50 -13.33 -19.71
N ALA A 20 8.02 -12.15 -19.36
CA ALA A 20 8.88 -11.02 -19.05
C ALA A 20 9.96 -11.49 -18.06
N MET A 21 11.22 -11.53 -18.51
CA MET A 21 12.33 -11.74 -17.60
C MET A 21 12.28 -10.62 -16.57
N ARG A 22 11.88 -10.95 -15.35
CA ARG A 22 12.27 -10.14 -14.18
C ARG A 22 13.76 -9.95 -14.31
N ALA A 23 14.23 -8.70 -14.34
CA ALA A 23 15.65 -8.42 -14.21
C ALA A 23 16.12 -9.05 -12.90
N SER A 24 16.72 -10.23 -12.98
CA SER A 24 17.41 -10.84 -11.86
C SER A 24 18.63 -9.96 -11.63
N THR A 25 18.57 -9.11 -10.61
CA THR A 25 19.77 -8.52 -10.05
C THR A 25 20.71 -9.68 -9.73
N SER A 26 21.85 -9.72 -10.40
CA SER A 26 22.84 -10.76 -10.15
C SER A 26 23.24 -10.66 -8.67
N PRO A 27 23.30 -11.77 -7.90
CA PRO A 27 23.63 -11.75 -6.47
C PRO A 27 25.05 -11.25 -6.13
N SER A 28 25.82 -10.74 -7.10
CA SER A 28 27.27 -10.60 -7.03
C SER A 28 27.80 -9.28 -6.44
N ASP A 29 26.93 -8.32 -6.12
CA ASP A 29 27.38 -6.99 -5.64
C ASP A 29 27.27 -6.81 -4.10
N ILE A 30 26.89 -7.85 -3.37
CA ILE A 30 26.80 -7.79 -1.90
C ILE A 30 28.05 -8.42 -1.29
N ASP A 31 28.82 -7.62 -0.54
CA ASP A 31 29.94 -8.10 0.28
C ASP A 31 29.47 -9.28 1.15
N PRO A 32 30.09 -10.47 1.06
CA PRO A 32 29.67 -11.66 1.80
C PRO A 32 29.75 -11.50 3.33
N ARG A 33 30.33 -10.40 3.84
CA ARG A 33 30.29 -10.02 5.27
C ARG A 33 28.98 -9.34 5.68
N VAL A 34 28.16 -8.92 4.73
CA VAL A 34 26.86 -8.29 5.01
C VAL A 34 25.80 -9.38 5.14
N ILE A 35 25.37 -9.64 6.37
CA ILE A 35 24.19 -10.47 6.63
C ILE A 35 22.96 -9.67 6.22
N LYS A 36 22.32 -10.06 5.11
CA LYS A 36 21.04 -9.51 4.70
C LYS A 36 19.92 -10.23 5.45
N VAL A 37 19.29 -9.54 6.40
CA VAL A 37 18.04 -10.00 7.00
C VAL A 37 16.90 -9.66 6.06
N SER A 38 15.96 -10.58 5.86
CA SER A 38 14.77 -10.36 5.03
C SER A 38 13.52 -10.80 5.78
N ALA A 39 12.44 -10.03 5.62
CA ALA A 39 11.14 -10.37 6.16
C ALA A 39 10.58 -11.61 5.43
N PHE A 40 9.69 -12.32 6.12
CA PHE A 40 8.95 -13.47 5.58
C PHE A 40 7.83 -13.06 4.61
N ASP A 41 7.53 -11.77 4.50
CA ASP A 41 6.62 -11.20 3.51
C ASP A 41 5.24 -11.89 3.47
N TYR A 42 4.66 -12.04 4.67
CA TYR A 42 3.38 -12.73 4.89
C TYR A 42 3.35 -14.16 4.34
N ASP A 43 4.49 -14.81 4.13
CA ASP A 43 4.61 -16.21 3.71
C ASP A 43 5.47 -17.00 4.70
N GLY A 44 5.37 -18.33 4.73
CA GLY A 44 6.21 -19.19 5.57
C GLY A 44 5.98 -19.08 7.08
N VAL A 45 5.02 -18.28 7.56
CA VAL A 45 4.61 -18.18 8.97
C VAL A 45 3.13 -18.50 9.09
N ARG A 46 2.78 -19.50 9.90
CA ARG A 46 1.39 -19.88 10.17
C ARG A 46 1.08 -19.75 11.65
N LEU A 47 0.02 -19.02 11.96
CA LEU A 47 -0.53 -18.96 13.31
C LEU A 47 -1.32 -20.24 13.57
N TYR A 48 -0.97 -20.95 14.65
CA TYR A 48 -1.74 -22.06 15.19
C TYR A 48 -2.73 -21.55 16.25
N ASP A 49 -3.52 -22.48 16.81
CA ASP A 49 -4.42 -22.21 17.92
C ASP A 49 -3.71 -21.44 19.05
N SER A 50 -4.08 -20.17 19.18
CA SER A 50 -3.41 -19.18 20.02
C SER A 50 -4.20 -17.88 20.01
N ARG A 51 -3.93 -17.03 21.01
CA ARG A 51 -4.52 -15.69 21.10
C ARG A 51 -4.31 -14.81 19.86
N TRP A 52 -3.22 -15.03 19.12
CA TRP A 52 -2.91 -14.30 17.90
C TRP A 52 -3.80 -14.75 16.75
N ASN A 53 -4.05 -16.06 16.65
CA ASN A 53 -4.99 -16.61 15.69
C ASN A 53 -6.43 -16.17 16.02
N ASP A 54 -6.81 -16.12 17.29
CA ASP A 54 -8.13 -15.61 17.71
C ASP A 54 -8.32 -14.14 17.31
N GLN A 55 -7.31 -13.30 17.54
CA GLN A 55 -7.35 -11.89 17.14
C GLN A 55 -7.43 -11.74 15.61
N TYR A 56 -6.67 -12.54 14.86
CA TYR A 56 -6.75 -12.59 13.41
C TYR A 56 -8.16 -12.96 12.93
N LEU A 57 -8.73 -14.06 13.46
CA LEU A 57 -10.05 -14.55 13.08
C LEU A 57 -11.14 -13.51 13.38
N HIS A 58 -11.10 -12.86 14.54
CA HIS A 58 -12.04 -11.78 14.86
C HIS A 58 -11.94 -10.60 13.88
N ALA A 59 -10.72 -10.15 13.55
CA ALA A 59 -10.52 -9.08 12.58
C ALA A 59 -11.03 -9.47 11.19
N ARG A 60 -10.68 -10.68 10.74
CA ARG A 60 -11.11 -11.24 9.45
C ARG A 60 -12.63 -11.31 9.35
N GLU A 61 -13.31 -11.85 10.37
CA GLU A 61 -14.78 -11.92 10.40
C GLU A 61 -15.42 -10.53 10.40
N PHE A 62 -14.90 -9.60 11.20
CA PHE A 62 -15.43 -8.24 11.26
C PHE A 62 -15.35 -7.56 9.88
N TYR A 63 -14.17 -7.52 9.27
CA TYR A 63 -13.96 -6.82 8.00
C TYR A 63 -14.62 -7.53 6.81
N PHE A 64 -14.76 -8.86 6.84
CA PHE A 64 -15.53 -9.57 5.81
C PHE A 64 -16.99 -9.15 5.79
N ASN A 65 -17.58 -8.95 6.97
CA ASN A 65 -19.01 -8.69 7.13
C ASN A 65 -19.40 -7.21 7.00
N VAL A 66 -18.44 -6.28 6.85
CA VAL A 66 -18.76 -4.91 6.45
C VAL A 66 -19.32 -4.93 5.02
N SER A 67 -20.52 -4.38 4.83
CA SER A 67 -21.22 -4.36 3.53
C SER A 67 -20.38 -3.70 2.43
N ASN A 68 -20.20 -4.38 1.30
CA ASN A 68 -19.48 -3.81 0.15
C ASN A 68 -20.19 -2.56 -0.39
N ASP A 69 -21.52 -2.54 -0.36
CA ASP A 69 -22.30 -1.39 -0.82
C ASP A 69 -22.11 -0.19 0.11
N ASP A 70 -22.03 -0.41 1.43
CA ASP A 70 -21.79 0.68 2.39
C ASP A 70 -20.37 1.25 2.23
N ILE A 71 -19.37 0.37 2.01
CA ILE A 71 -17.99 0.77 1.72
C ILE A 71 -17.92 1.66 0.47
N LEU A 72 -18.62 1.27 -0.59
CA LEU A 72 -18.55 1.93 -1.90
C LEU A 72 -19.54 3.09 -2.07
N HIS A 73 -20.45 3.28 -1.11
CA HIS A 73 -21.57 4.22 -1.19
C HIS A 73 -21.12 5.64 -1.56
N GLY A 74 -20.23 6.22 -0.75
CA GLY A 74 -19.76 7.59 -0.93
C GLY A 74 -18.99 7.81 -2.23
N PHE A 75 -18.13 6.86 -2.63
CA PHE A 75 -17.40 6.95 -3.90
C PHE A 75 -18.35 6.96 -5.11
N ARG A 76 -19.35 6.06 -5.10
CA ARG A 76 -20.36 5.99 -6.16
C ARG A 76 -21.17 7.28 -6.22
N ALA A 77 -21.61 7.80 -5.08
CA ALA A 77 -22.36 9.04 -4.99
C ALA A 77 -21.56 10.25 -5.53
N LYS A 78 -20.30 10.42 -5.10
CA LYS A 78 -19.40 11.49 -5.57
C LYS A 78 -19.07 11.38 -7.08
N ALA A 79 -19.18 10.18 -7.65
CA ALA A 79 -19.00 9.94 -9.08
C ALA A 79 -20.30 10.03 -9.90
N GLY A 80 -21.46 10.30 -9.28
CA GLY A 80 -22.76 10.35 -9.97
C GLY A 80 -23.26 8.98 -10.43
N LEU A 81 -22.77 7.89 -9.83
CA LEU A 81 -23.20 6.52 -10.10
C LEU A 81 -24.29 6.08 -9.14
N ARG A 82 -25.00 4.99 -9.47
CA ARG A 82 -25.94 4.36 -8.54
C ARG A 82 -25.21 3.92 -7.27
N ALA A 83 -25.60 4.45 -6.12
CA ALA A 83 -24.96 4.23 -4.82
C ALA A 83 -25.90 3.49 -3.85
N PRO A 84 -26.08 2.16 -3.97
CA PRO A 84 -26.73 1.39 -2.92
C PRO A 84 -25.90 1.41 -1.63
N GLY A 85 -26.46 0.91 -0.53
CA GLY A 85 -25.82 0.94 0.78
C GLY A 85 -26.12 2.24 1.55
N LYS A 86 -25.43 2.40 2.67
CA LYS A 86 -25.58 3.53 3.60
C LYS A 86 -24.20 4.09 3.97
N PRO A 87 -24.11 5.38 4.33
CA PRO A 87 -22.92 5.93 4.98
C PRO A 87 -22.51 5.10 6.20
N LEU A 88 -21.20 4.92 6.37
CA LEU A 88 -20.62 4.21 7.52
C LEU A 88 -20.58 5.10 8.78
N GLY A 89 -20.73 6.42 8.61
CA GLY A 89 -20.73 7.41 9.68
C GLY A 89 -19.33 7.75 10.19
N GLY A 90 -19.26 8.61 11.21
CA GLY A 90 -17.99 9.06 11.79
C GLY A 90 -17.08 9.70 10.74
N TRP A 91 -15.83 9.25 10.66
CA TRP A 91 -14.86 9.72 9.65
C TRP A 91 -15.15 9.20 8.23
N CYS A 92 -16.17 8.35 8.09
CA CYS A 92 -16.64 7.80 6.83
C CYS A 92 -18.09 8.21 6.51
N ASP A 93 -18.53 9.36 7.01
CA ASP A 93 -19.89 9.88 6.77
C ASP A 93 -20.10 10.28 5.30
N GLU A 94 -19.09 10.89 4.66
CA GLU A 94 -19.17 11.23 3.24
C GLU A 94 -18.78 10.06 2.32
N ASP A 95 -17.66 9.40 2.61
CA ASP A 95 -17.15 8.23 1.91
C ASP A 95 -16.12 7.49 2.79
N SER A 96 -15.67 6.32 2.36
CA SER A 96 -14.70 5.52 3.11
C SER A 96 -13.23 5.81 2.74
N SER A 97 -12.92 6.94 2.07
CA SER A 97 -11.57 7.24 1.55
C SER A 97 -10.46 7.19 2.61
N THR A 98 -10.78 7.57 3.84
CA THR A 98 -9.84 7.59 4.97
C THR A 98 -9.35 6.21 5.39
N VAL A 99 -10.07 5.13 5.03
CA VAL A 99 -9.76 3.75 5.44
C VAL A 99 -9.78 2.73 4.29
N PHE A 100 -10.34 3.08 3.13
CA PHE A 100 -10.58 2.17 2.01
C PHE A 100 -9.30 1.44 1.56
N GLY A 101 -8.21 2.19 1.37
CA GLY A 101 -6.94 1.59 0.97
C GLY A 101 -6.32 0.69 2.05
N GLN A 102 -6.54 0.99 3.33
CA GLN A 102 -6.14 0.10 4.43
C GLN A 102 -6.94 -1.21 4.43
N TRP A 103 -8.22 -1.17 4.06
CA TRP A 103 -9.02 -2.40 3.90
C TRP A 103 -8.51 -3.25 2.74
N LEU A 104 -8.20 -2.66 1.58
CA LEU A 104 -7.58 -3.38 0.46
C LEU A 104 -6.24 -4.01 0.86
N SER A 105 -5.39 -3.24 1.56
CA SER A 105 -4.11 -3.70 2.11
C SER A 105 -4.29 -4.85 3.11
N GLY A 106 -5.19 -4.70 4.08
CA GLY A 106 -5.49 -5.72 5.08
C GLY A 106 -5.96 -7.03 4.45
N MET A 107 -6.95 -6.97 3.55
CA MET A 107 -7.51 -8.16 2.90
C MET A 107 -6.48 -8.88 2.01
N SER A 108 -5.65 -8.14 1.27
CA SER A 108 -4.59 -8.73 0.43
C SER A 108 -3.49 -9.40 1.27
N ARG A 109 -3.08 -8.79 2.40
CA ARG A 109 -2.13 -9.40 3.35
C ARG A 109 -2.72 -10.63 4.05
N MET A 110 -4.01 -10.60 4.42
CA MET A 110 -4.71 -11.76 4.99
C MET A 110 -4.76 -12.92 3.99
N TYR A 111 -5.06 -12.64 2.72
CA TYR A 111 -4.99 -13.63 1.64
C TYR A 111 -3.59 -14.22 1.52
N ARG A 112 -2.55 -13.39 1.46
CA ARG A 112 -1.16 -13.86 1.34
C ARG A 112 -0.74 -14.76 2.50
N ALA A 113 -1.10 -14.39 3.72
CA ALA A 113 -0.76 -15.14 4.94
C ALA A 113 -1.48 -16.48 5.09
N THR A 114 -2.69 -16.62 4.53
CA THR A 114 -3.57 -17.75 4.87
C THR A 114 -4.16 -18.50 3.69
N GLY A 115 -4.07 -17.95 2.49
CA GLY A 115 -4.75 -18.47 1.30
C GLY A 115 -6.26 -18.18 1.26
N ASP A 116 -6.77 -17.25 2.09
CA ASP A 116 -8.20 -16.92 2.16
C ASP A 116 -8.71 -16.23 0.87
N GLN A 117 -9.24 -17.04 -0.04
CA GLN A 117 -9.76 -16.57 -1.32
C GLN A 117 -10.96 -15.64 -1.16
N ALA A 118 -11.78 -15.79 -0.11
CA ALA A 118 -12.96 -14.93 0.08
C ALA A 118 -12.55 -13.49 0.44
N MET A 119 -11.48 -13.32 1.24
CA MET A 119 -10.87 -12.01 1.47
C MET A 119 -10.34 -11.38 0.19
N ARG A 120 -9.59 -12.17 -0.59
CA ARG A 120 -9.04 -11.73 -1.87
C ARG A 120 -10.13 -11.26 -2.83
N ASP A 121 -11.17 -12.07 -3.01
CA ASP A 121 -12.25 -11.80 -3.96
C ASP A 121 -13.07 -10.57 -3.54
N LYS A 122 -13.30 -10.38 -2.24
CA LYS A 122 -13.92 -9.16 -1.71
C LYS A 122 -13.07 -7.93 -2.03
N ALA A 123 -11.76 -7.98 -1.78
CA ALA A 123 -10.87 -6.86 -2.07
C ALA A 123 -10.81 -6.55 -3.57
N ALA A 124 -10.72 -7.57 -4.42
CA ALA A 124 -10.74 -7.44 -5.87
C ALA A 124 -12.05 -6.80 -6.37
N TYR A 125 -13.19 -7.25 -5.84
CA TYR A 125 -14.49 -6.65 -6.11
C TYR A 125 -14.54 -5.17 -5.72
N LEU A 126 -14.10 -4.83 -4.50
CA LEU A 126 -14.06 -3.46 -4.01
C LEU A 126 -13.18 -2.57 -4.89
N LEU A 127 -11.99 -3.03 -5.26
CA LEU A 127 -11.09 -2.31 -6.16
C LEU A 127 -11.71 -2.11 -7.55
N GLY A 128 -12.32 -3.14 -8.12
CA GLY A 128 -12.97 -3.07 -9.43
C GLY A 128 -14.12 -2.06 -9.46
N GLU A 129 -14.94 -2.02 -8.41
CA GLU A 129 -16.04 -1.07 -8.28
C GLU A 129 -15.55 0.36 -7.99
N PHE A 130 -14.56 0.52 -7.10
CA PHE A 130 -13.93 1.82 -6.86
C PHE A 130 -13.31 2.40 -8.13
N SER A 131 -12.65 1.57 -8.95
CA SER A 131 -11.99 1.99 -10.19
C SER A 131 -12.95 2.66 -11.18
N LYS A 132 -14.23 2.25 -11.18
CA LYS A 132 -15.30 2.87 -12.01
C LYS A 132 -15.65 4.29 -11.56
N THR A 133 -15.34 4.66 -10.32
CA THR A 133 -15.60 5.98 -9.75
C THR A 133 -14.50 6.99 -10.08
N VAL A 134 -13.30 6.51 -10.44
CA VAL A 134 -12.14 7.36 -10.74
C VAL A 134 -12.31 8.04 -12.10
N GLY A 135 -12.06 9.35 -12.16
CA GLY A 135 -12.10 10.12 -13.39
C GLY A 135 -11.11 9.60 -14.44
N LEU A 136 -11.42 9.82 -15.72
CA LEU A 136 -10.52 9.42 -16.82
C LEU A 136 -9.14 10.09 -16.74
N ASP A 137 -9.09 11.28 -16.13
CA ASP A 137 -7.88 12.06 -15.84
C ASP A 137 -7.08 11.54 -14.63
N GLY A 138 -7.61 10.55 -13.90
CA GLY A 138 -7.03 10.02 -12.67
C GLY A 138 -7.53 10.69 -11.39
N ASN A 139 -8.50 11.61 -11.47
CA ASN A 139 -9.06 12.20 -10.27
C ASN A 139 -9.87 11.16 -9.47
N CYS A 140 -9.30 10.71 -8.35
CA CYS A 140 -9.95 9.80 -7.40
C CYS A 140 -10.70 10.53 -6.28
N ARG A 141 -10.78 11.87 -6.33
CA ARG A 141 -11.46 12.73 -5.34
C ARG A 141 -10.95 12.54 -3.91
N MET A 142 -9.66 12.25 -3.79
CA MET A 142 -8.92 12.15 -2.54
C MET A 142 -7.87 13.26 -2.48
N ASP A 143 -7.68 13.82 -1.29
CA ASP A 143 -6.54 14.68 -0.96
C ASP A 143 -5.36 13.88 -0.43
N VAL A 144 -4.31 14.57 0.04
CA VAL A 144 -3.04 14.01 0.51
C VAL A 144 -3.24 12.81 1.46
N TYR A 145 -3.89 13.01 2.61
CA TYR A 145 -4.02 11.96 3.63
C TYR A 145 -4.70 10.65 3.15
N PRO A 146 -5.92 10.67 2.58
CA PRO A 146 -6.58 9.45 2.11
C PRO A 146 -5.88 8.83 0.88
N TYR A 147 -5.21 9.63 0.04
CA TYR A 147 -4.47 9.11 -1.10
C TYR A 147 -3.34 8.17 -0.67
N GLU A 148 -2.60 8.48 0.40
CA GLU A 148 -1.54 7.57 0.89
C GLU A 148 -2.09 6.18 1.25
N LYS A 149 -3.27 6.15 1.90
CA LYS A 149 -3.96 4.90 2.24
C LYS A 149 -4.28 4.12 0.97
N LEU A 150 -4.78 4.81 -0.06
CA LEU A 150 -5.04 4.22 -1.39
C LEU A 150 -3.75 3.67 -2.02
N VAL A 151 -2.63 4.38 -1.99
CA VAL A 151 -1.35 3.89 -2.52
C VAL A 151 -0.95 2.57 -1.83
N CYS A 152 -1.02 2.53 -0.49
CA CYS A 152 -0.76 1.30 0.28
C CYS A 152 -1.64 0.13 -0.20
N GLY A 153 -2.95 0.38 -0.32
CA GLY A 153 -3.91 -0.62 -0.80
C GLY A 153 -3.60 -1.13 -2.21
N LEU A 154 -3.32 -0.23 -3.15
CA LEU A 154 -3.05 -0.61 -4.55
C LEU A 154 -1.73 -1.37 -4.71
N VAL A 155 -0.69 -0.98 -3.97
CA VAL A 155 0.59 -1.69 -3.92
C VAL A 155 0.39 -3.11 -3.42
N ASP A 156 -0.32 -3.28 -2.30
CA ASP A 156 -0.52 -4.60 -1.69
C ASP A 156 -1.47 -5.49 -2.52
N MET A 157 -2.47 -4.90 -3.16
CA MET A 157 -3.34 -5.63 -4.09
C MET A 157 -2.55 -6.21 -5.27
N TYR A 158 -1.60 -5.43 -5.81
CA TYR A 158 -0.71 -5.90 -6.87
C TYR A 158 0.26 -6.98 -6.34
N GLU A 159 0.93 -6.72 -5.23
CA GLU A 159 2.02 -7.56 -4.69
C GLU A 159 1.52 -8.87 -4.09
N TYR A 160 0.43 -8.82 -3.32
CA TYR A 160 -0.02 -9.93 -2.47
C TYR A 160 -1.29 -10.62 -2.99
N ALA A 161 -2.19 -9.90 -3.64
CA ALA A 161 -3.45 -10.47 -4.17
C ALA A 161 -3.39 -10.83 -5.67
N GLY A 162 -2.31 -10.45 -6.38
CA GLY A 162 -2.16 -10.70 -7.81
C GLY A 162 -3.13 -9.89 -8.68
N GLU A 163 -3.71 -8.80 -8.13
CA GLU A 163 -4.63 -7.92 -8.84
C GLU A 163 -3.85 -6.94 -9.73
N LYS A 164 -3.57 -7.38 -10.96
CA LYS A 164 -2.69 -6.66 -11.90
C LYS A 164 -3.22 -5.28 -12.30
N ASP A 165 -4.54 -5.09 -12.28
CA ASP A 165 -5.19 -3.82 -12.62
C ASP A 165 -4.97 -2.73 -11.56
N ALA A 166 -4.48 -3.08 -10.37
CA ALA A 166 -4.16 -2.11 -9.32
C ALA A 166 -3.02 -1.16 -9.73
N MET A 167 -2.01 -1.65 -10.47
CA MET A 167 -0.85 -0.84 -10.83
C MET A 167 -1.15 0.21 -11.91
N PRO A 168 -1.82 -0.11 -13.03
CA PRO A 168 -2.26 0.91 -13.99
C PRO A 168 -3.18 1.97 -13.35
N LEU A 169 -4.03 1.57 -12.41
CA LEU A 169 -4.83 2.54 -11.65
C LEU A 169 -3.92 3.45 -10.82
N LEU A 170 -2.97 2.88 -10.08
CA LEU A 170 -2.03 3.60 -9.23
C LEU A 170 -1.21 4.63 -10.03
N GLU A 171 -0.68 4.25 -11.20
CA GLU A 171 0.03 5.16 -12.10
C GLU A 171 -0.83 6.36 -12.49
N ARG A 172 -2.09 6.11 -12.87
CA ARG A 172 -3.03 7.15 -13.30
C ARG A 172 -3.42 8.10 -12.17
N VAL A 173 -3.78 7.59 -10.98
CA VAL A 173 -4.13 8.46 -9.83
C VAL A 173 -2.90 9.23 -9.33
N THR A 174 -1.70 8.65 -9.41
CA THR A 174 -0.45 9.34 -9.08
C THR A 174 -0.12 10.43 -10.10
N ALA A 175 -0.41 10.21 -11.39
CA ALA A 175 -0.23 11.23 -12.42
C ALA A 175 -1.14 12.45 -12.20
N TYR A 176 -2.35 12.22 -11.67
CA TYR A 176 -3.25 13.29 -11.24
C TYR A 176 -2.70 13.98 -9.98
N ALA A 177 -2.49 13.23 -8.90
CA ALA A 177 -2.06 13.75 -7.60
C ALA A 177 -0.77 14.57 -7.68
N SER A 178 0.22 14.08 -8.44
CA SER A 178 1.50 14.78 -8.64
C SER A 178 1.34 16.16 -9.29
N LYS A 179 0.25 16.43 -10.01
CA LYS A 179 -0.01 17.73 -10.62
C LYS A 179 -0.88 18.65 -9.76
N THR A 180 -1.71 18.10 -8.88
CA THR A 180 -2.82 18.83 -8.24
C THR A 180 -2.69 18.99 -6.74
N PHE A 181 -1.94 18.14 -6.05
CA PHE A 181 -1.85 18.18 -4.59
C PHE A 181 -1.16 19.44 -4.07
N ASP A 182 -1.65 19.96 -2.95
CA ASP A 182 -1.00 21.05 -2.21
C ASP A 182 0.36 20.59 -1.67
N ARG A 183 1.41 21.30 -2.09
CA ARG A 183 2.81 21.01 -1.76
C ARG A 183 3.37 21.88 -0.64
N THR A 184 2.52 22.57 0.12
CA THR A 184 2.93 23.46 1.22
C THR A 184 3.85 22.75 2.20
N ARG A 185 3.55 21.49 2.56
CA ARG A 185 4.38 20.62 3.42
C ARG A 185 4.89 21.33 4.68
N GLN A 186 4.02 22.12 5.30
CA GLN A 186 4.34 22.80 6.54
C GLN A 186 4.59 21.74 7.63
N PRO A 187 5.78 21.73 8.26
CA PRO A 187 6.08 20.79 9.34
C PRO A 187 5.08 20.84 10.47
N ALA A 188 4.92 19.71 11.14
CA ALA A 188 4.17 19.63 12.38
C ALA A 188 4.81 20.52 13.45
N ALA A 189 3.97 21.19 14.24
CA ALA A 189 4.39 22.05 15.33
C ALA A 189 3.50 21.85 16.56
N PRO A 190 4.04 22.00 17.78
CA PRO A 190 3.28 21.82 19.02
C PRO A 190 2.20 22.89 19.24
N LYS A 191 2.33 24.03 18.55
CA LYS A 191 1.39 25.15 18.64
C LYS A 191 1.30 25.88 17.29
N PRO A 192 0.10 26.40 16.93
CA PRO A 192 -1.19 26.16 17.58
C PRO A 192 -1.67 24.72 17.34
N TRP A 193 -2.77 24.29 17.97
CA TRP A 193 -3.18 22.88 17.98
C TRP A 193 -3.37 22.30 16.57
N GLU A 194 -3.83 23.13 15.64
CA GLU A 194 -4.10 22.80 14.24
C GLU A 194 -2.85 22.46 13.43
N MET A 195 -1.66 22.65 14.00
CA MET A 195 -0.37 22.33 13.38
C MET A 195 0.24 21.02 13.87
N HIS A 196 -0.38 20.31 14.83
CA HIS A 196 0.24 19.09 15.40
C HIS A 196 0.54 18.01 14.38
N SER A 197 -0.19 17.96 13.26
CA SER A 197 -0.01 16.98 12.18
C SER A 197 0.56 17.60 10.90
N GLY A 198 1.01 18.85 10.95
CA GLY A 198 1.47 19.60 9.77
C GLY A 198 0.34 19.96 8.79
N LYS A 199 0.70 20.62 7.68
CA LYS A 199 -0.24 20.99 6.61
C LYS A 199 0.34 20.76 5.22
N PRO A 200 -0.34 20.03 4.32
CA PRO A 200 -1.59 19.29 4.51
C PRO A 200 -1.50 18.20 5.61
N LEU A 201 -2.64 17.74 6.12
CA LEU A 201 -2.70 16.78 7.23
C LEU A 201 -1.79 15.56 6.95
N GLU A 202 -0.80 15.34 7.83
CA GLU A 202 0.11 14.19 7.83
C GLU A 202 0.79 13.91 6.49
N TRP A 203 1.13 14.97 5.74
CA TRP A 203 1.79 14.86 4.43
C TRP A 203 3.09 14.06 4.44
N TYR A 204 3.74 13.90 5.60
CA TYR A 204 4.99 13.16 5.76
C TYR A 204 4.84 11.63 5.66
N THR A 205 3.61 11.10 5.62
CA THR A 205 3.33 9.67 5.46
C THR A 205 3.41 9.19 4.00
N GLN A 206 3.33 10.11 3.03
CA GLN A 206 3.24 9.80 1.61
C GLN A 206 4.39 8.96 1.02
N PRO A 207 5.68 9.16 1.40
CA PRO A 207 6.79 8.55 0.65
C PRO A 207 6.79 7.02 0.65
N GLU A 208 6.44 6.37 1.76
CA GLU A 208 6.73 4.95 1.98
C GLU A 208 6.15 4.05 0.90
N ASN A 209 4.83 4.12 0.68
CA ASN A 209 4.16 3.25 -0.28
C ASN A 209 4.43 3.64 -1.74
N LEU A 210 4.80 4.90 -2.01
CA LEU A 210 5.31 5.31 -3.32
C LEU A 210 6.69 4.71 -3.60
N PHE A 211 7.59 4.66 -2.62
CA PHE A 211 8.86 3.95 -2.78
C PHE A 211 8.66 2.45 -2.98
N ARG A 212 7.70 1.82 -2.29
CA ARG A 212 7.34 0.42 -2.55
C ARG A 212 6.85 0.21 -3.99
N ALA A 213 5.98 1.10 -4.48
CA ALA A 213 5.53 1.05 -5.87
C ALA A 213 6.71 1.19 -6.86
N TYR A 214 7.67 2.07 -6.58
CA TYR A 214 8.90 2.18 -7.37
C TYR A 214 9.74 0.90 -7.32
N GLN A 215 9.93 0.28 -6.15
CA GLN A 215 10.70 -0.96 -6.01
C GLN A 215 10.09 -2.11 -6.80
N LEU A 216 8.75 -2.19 -6.86
CA LEU A 216 8.03 -3.23 -7.60
C LEU A 216 8.08 -3.05 -9.12
N THR A 217 8.11 -1.80 -9.60
CA THR A 217 7.88 -1.48 -11.03
C THR A 217 9.09 -0.89 -11.74
N GLY A 218 10.03 -0.27 -11.02
CA GLY A 218 11.06 0.60 -11.58
C GLY A 218 10.53 1.92 -12.16
N ASN A 219 9.22 2.21 -12.05
CA ASN A 219 8.61 3.43 -12.59
C ASN A 219 9.01 4.65 -11.75
N LYS A 220 9.89 5.49 -12.31
CA LYS A 220 10.44 6.67 -11.61
C LYS A 220 9.39 7.68 -11.16
N GLN A 221 8.20 7.71 -11.79
CA GLN A 221 7.11 8.59 -11.36
C GLN A 221 6.81 8.46 -9.87
N PHE A 222 6.79 7.23 -9.35
CA PHE A 222 6.52 6.99 -7.93
C PHE A 222 7.65 7.50 -7.05
N LYS A 223 8.90 7.23 -7.43
CA LYS A 223 10.07 7.71 -6.69
C LYS A 223 10.12 9.23 -6.68
N ASP A 224 9.98 9.86 -7.85
CA ASP A 224 10.09 11.31 -8.00
C ASP A 224 8.97 12.00 -7.21
N PHE A 225 7.78 11.40 -7.14
CA PHE A 225 6.70 11.94 -6.30
C PHE A 225 6.93 11.67 -4.81
N ALA A 226 7.47 10.50 -4.43
CA ALA A 226 7.83 10.20 -3.04
C ALA A 226 8.87 11.19 -2.48
N ASP A 227 9.89 11.52 -3.28
CA ASP A 227 10.97 12.44 -2.91
C ASP A 227 10.43 13.84 -2.54
N VAL A 228 9.28 14.26 -3.10
CA VAL A 228 8.63 15.54 -2.75
C VAL A 228 8.20 15.56 -1.28
N TRP A 229 7.85 14.42 -0.70
CA TRP A 229 7.22 14.33 0.62
C TRP A 229 8.18 13.87 1.73
N LEU A 230 9.50 13.85 1.46
CA LEU A 230 10.49 13.56 2.48
C LEU A 230 10.43 14.59 3.62
N TYR A 231 10.48 14.10 4.85
CA TYR A 231 10.34 14.92 6.06
C TYR A 231 11.69 15.17 6.74
N ASP A 232 12.67 15.61 5.96
CA ASP A 232 14.07 15.76 6.39
C ASP A 232 14.18 16.66 7.62
N SER A 233 13.39 17.74 7.70
CA SER A 233 13.38 18.64 8.86
C SER A 233 13.03 17.95 10.20
N TYR A 234 12.32 16.83 10.17
CA TYR A 234 12.06 16.02 11.36
C TYR A 234 13.16 14.97 11.57
N TRP A 235 13.50 14.22 10.52
CA TRP A 235 14.47 13.11 10.63
C TRP A 235 15.91 13.57 10.86
N ASP A 236 16.32 14.72 10.34
CA ASP A 236 17.66 15.29 10.52
C ASP A 236 17.98 15.58 12.00
N LYS A 237 16.95 15.77 12.83
CA LYS A 237 17.11 15.91 14.29
C LYS A 237 17.79 14.70 14.92
N PHE A 238 17.63 13.52 14.31
CA PHE A 238 18.21 12.27 14.79
C PHE A 238 19.58 11.96 14.18
N ALA A 239 20.08 12.76 13.23
CA ALA A 239 21.32 12.47 12.51
C ALA A 239 22.55 12.36 13.41
N ASN A 240 22.56 13.10 14.52
CA ASN A 240 23.68 13.15 15.47
C ASN A 240 23.28 12.76 16.92
N THR A 241 22.03 12.34 17.15
CA THR A 241 21.54 11.98 18.48
C THR A 241 20.33 11.05 18.41
N SER A 242 20.24 10.09 19.34
CA SER A 242 19.04 9.24 19.51
C SER A 242 17.92 9.93 20.31
N SER A 243 18.15 11.15 20.82
CA SER A 243 17.20 11.83 21.72
C SER A 243 17.21 13.35 21.51
N PRO A 244 16.79 13.82 20.32
CA PRO A 244 16.62 15.26 20.06
C PRO A 244 15.55 15.88 20.96
N SER A 245 15.85 17.05 21.53
CA SER A 245 14.98 17.73 22.51
C SER A 245 13.68 18.31 21.91
N ASP A 246 13.63 18.46 20.59
CA ASP A 246 12.54 19.11 19.85
C ASP A 246 11.80 18.16 18.89
N ALA A 247 11.94 16.83 19.08
CA ALA A 247 11.20 15.82 18.32
C ALA A 247 9.87 15.38 18.97
N SER A 248 9.53 15.96 20.13
CA SER A 248 8.31 15.67 20.88
C SER A 248 7.31 16.84 20.85
N GLY A 249 6.07 16.60 21.26
CA GLY A 249 5.03 17.62 21.36
C GLY A 249 4.26 17.87 20.06
N VAL A 250 4.46 17.02 19.04
CA VAL A 250 3.64 16.98 17.81
C VAL A 250 2.74 15.74 17.84
N HIS A 251 1.82 15.62 16.89
CA HIS A 251 1.07 14.38 16.67
C HIS A 251 2.06 13.24 16.41
N ALA A 252 1.87 12.11 17.10
CA ALA A 252 2.73 10.94 16.97
C ALA A 252 2.54 10.21 15.65
#